data_AF-A0A2D2AWI1-F1
#
_entry.id   AF-A0A2D2AWI1-F1
#
_cell.length_a   1.000
_cell.length_b   1.000
_cell.length_c   1.000
_cell.angle_alpha   90.00
_cell.angle_beta   90.00
_cell.angle_gamma   90.00
#
_symmetry.space_group_name_H-M   'P 1'
#
loop_
_entity.id
_entity.type
_entity.pdbx_description
1 polymer ?
#
loop_
_entity_poly.entity_id
_entity_poly.type
_entity_poly.pdbx_seq_one_letter_code
_entity_poly.pdbx_strand_id
1 'polypeptide(L)'
;MALIILDNLAREVRLTTDEAGHYLHVGREFAEHGVVRHGRAEYVSPEDRTIHTNTIEGYFSIFKRGMKGVYQHASKRHMHRHLAEFDFRYSNRAALGVDDAKRAELALKGMVGKRLTYRGPDRSEGVHA
;
A
#
# COMPACT_ATOMS: atom_id res chain seq x y z
N MET A 1 13.35 -5.79 -6.96
CA MET A 1 11.99 -5.24 -7.21
C MET A 1 11.06 -6.30 -7.79
N ALA A 2 11.42 -6.94 -8.91
CA ALA A 2 10.60 -7.97 -9.58
C ALA A 2 10.09 -9.08 -8.65
N LEU A 3 10.97 -9.70 -7.85
CA LEU A 3 10.60 -10.79 -6.94
C LEU A 3 9.49 -10.40 -5.95
N ILE A 4 9.54 -9.20 -5.38
CA ILE A 4 8.51 -8.74 -4.42
C ILE A 4 7.13 -8.70 -5.08
N ILE A 5 7.03 -8.25 -6.32
CA ILE A 5 5.75 -8.19 -7.04
C ILE A 5 5.24 -9.60 -7.33
N LEU A 6 6.12 -10.48 -7.80
CA LEU A 6 5.80 -11.86 -8.15
C LEU A 6 5.39 -12.71 -6.93
N ASP A 7 5.98 -12.45 -5.77
CA ASP A 7 5.73 -13.20 -4.53
C ASP A 7 4.44 -12.75 -3.81
N ASN A 8 3.95 -11.54 -4.10
CA ASN A 8 2.85 -10.93 -3.35
C ASN A 8 1.57 -10.70 -4.17
N LEU A 9 1.58 -10.96 -5.48
CA LEU A 9 0.42 -10.80 -6.36
C LEU A 9 0.04 -12.12 -7.04
N ALA A 10 -1.26 -12.39 -7.13
CA ALA A 10 -1.76 -13.54 -7.89
C ALA A 10 -1.56 -13.33 -9.40
N ARG A 11 -1.33 -14.41 -10.16
CA ARG A 11 -1.08 -14.35 -11.62
C ARG A 11 -2.29 -13.86 -12.41
N GLU A 12 -3.49 -14.06 -11.87
CA GLU A 12 -4.76 -13.63 -12.47
C GLU A 12 -5.04 -12.12 -12.38
N VAL A 13 -4.24 -11.34 -11.63
CA VAL A 13 -4.53 -9.92 -11.47
C VAL A 13 -4.26 -9.15 -12.75
N ARG A 14 -5.01 -8.06 -12.94
CA ARG A 14 -4.67 -6.99 -13.87
C ARG A 14 -3.69 -6.04 -13.21
N LEU A 15 -2.45 -6.04 -13.68
CA LEU A 15 -1.41 -5.14 -13.19
C LEU A 15 -1.50 -3.80 -13.92
N THR A 16 -1.47 -2.68 -13.19
CA THR A 16 -1.43 -1.33 -13.78
C THR A 16 -0.24 -0.56 -13.24
N THR A 17 0.62 -0.04 -14.12
CA THR A 17 1.86 0.66 -13.73
C THR A 17 2.07 1.96 -14.49
N ASP A 18 3.06 2.73 -14.04
CA ASP A 18 3.64 3.80 -14.84
C ASP A 18 4.59 3.22 -15.92
N GLU A 19 5.26 4.12 -16.65
CA GLU A 19 6.18 3.81 -17.74
C GLU A 19 7.57 3.31 -17.31
N ALA A 20 7.80 3.07 -16.01
CA ALA A 20 9.12 2.65 -15.55
C ALA A 20 9.50 1.26 -16.09
N GLY A 21 10.67 1.18 -16.74
CA GLY A 21 11.09 -0.01 -17.50
C GLY A 21 11.17 -1.32 -16.71
N HIS A 22 11.33 -1.26 -15.38
CA HIS A 22 11.40 -2.44 -14.53
C HIS A 22 10.07 -3.20 -14.42
N TYR A 23 8.94 -2.58 -14.77
CA TYR A 23 7.64 -3.25 -14.82
C TYR A 23 7.42 -4.01 -16.13
N LEU A 24 8.14 -3.69 -17.21
CA LEU A 24 7.88 -4.25 -18.55
C LEU A 24 8.06 -5.77 -18.62
N HIS A 25 9.04 -6.31 -17.89
CA HIS A 25 9.27 -7.75 -17.86
C HIS A 25 8.31 -8.43 -16.87
N VAL A 26 8.16 -7.86 -15.68
CA VAL A 26 7.31 -8.40 -14.61
C VAL A 26 5.83 -8.44 -15.01
N GLY A 27 5.36 -7.46 -15.76
CA GLY A 27 3.97 -7.40 -16.22
C GLY A 27 3.57 -8.55 -17.14
N ARG A 28 4.53 -9.21 -17.80
CA ARG A 28 4.28 -10.39 -18.64
C ARG A 28 3.87 -11.63 -17.84
N GLU A 29 4.12 -11.61 -16.54
CA GLU A 29 3.81 -12.71 -15.62
C GLU A 29 2.37 -12.64 -15.07
N PHE A 30 1.56 -11.68 -15.52
CA PHE A 30 0.19 -11.45 -15.07
C PHE A 30 -0.80 -11.57 -16.23
N ALA A 31 -2.07 -11.83 -15.92
CA ALA A 31 -3.13 -12.01 -16.91
C ALA A 31 -3.29 -10.79 -17.83
N GLU A 32 -3.04 -9.59 -17.28
CA GLU A 32 -3.06 -8.35 -18.04
C GLU A 32 -2.10 -7.32 -17.42
N HIS A 33 -1.46 -6.50 -18.27
CA HIS A 33 -0.61 -5.39 -17.84
C HIS A 33 -0.97 -4.09 -18.59
N GLY A 34 -1.59 -3.15 -17.87
CA GLY A 34 -1.83 -1.79 -18.33
C GLY A 34 -0.72 -0.82 -17.93
N VAL A 35 -0.38 0.11 -18.82
CA VAL A 35 0.68 1.11 -18.58
C VAL A 35 0.19 2.49 -18.97
N VAL A 36 0.37 3.48 -18.10
CA VAL A 36 0.21 4.90 -18.43
C VAL A 36 1.56 5.60 -18.60
N ARG A 37 1.66 6.47 -19.60
CA ARG A 37 2.89 7.20 -19.95
C ARG A 37 2.84 8.66 -19.55
N HIS A 38 3.20 8.94 -18.30
CA HIS A 38 3.21 10.30 -17.76
C HIS A 38 4.11 11.27 -18.55
N GLY A 39 5.24 10.80 -19.10
CA GLY A 39 6.09 11.60 -19.99
C GLY A 39 5.41 12.08 -21.27
N ARG A 40 4.28 11.46 -21.65
CA ARG A 40 3.41 11.88 -22.76
C ARG A 40 2.12 12.58 -22.30
N ALA A 41 2.06 13.01 -21.04
CA ALA A 41 0.87 13.56 -20.39
C ALA A 41 -0.34 12.60 -20.39
N GLU A 42 -0.09 11.28 -20.43
CA GLU A 42 -1.11 10.26 -20.25
C GLU A 42 -1.22 9.92 -18.75
N TYR A 43 -2.35 10.27 -18.13
CA TYR A 43 -2.65 9.99 -16.71
C TYR A 43 -3.73 8.91 -16.53
N VAL A 44 -4.50 8.66 -17.59
CA VAL A 44 -5.52 7.63 -17.69
C VAL A 44 -5.49 7.16 -19.14
N SER A 45 -5.51 5.84 -19.37
CA SER A 45 -5.56 5.34 -20.75
C SER A 45 -6.83 5.83 -21.46
N PRO A 46 -6.71 6.32 -22.70
CA PRO A 46 -7.86 6.74 -23.50
C PRO A 46 -8.71 5.56 -23.98
N GLU A 47 -8.12 4.37 -24.12
CA GLU A 47 -8.79 3.16 -24.59
C GLU A 47 -9.52 2.43 -23.45
N ASP A 48 -8.87 2.33 -22.30
CA ASP A 48 -9.48 1.77 -21.08
C ASP A 48 -9.24 2.71 -19.89
N ARG A 49 -10.30 3.42 -19.50
CA ARG A 49 -10.25 4.39 -18.40
C ARG A 49 -9.95 3.79 -17.02
N THR A 50 -9.93 2.46 -16.87
CA THR A 50 -9.55 1.79 -15.64
C THR A 50 -8.04 1.59 -15.51
N ILE A 51 -7.28 1.78 -16.60
CA ILE A 51 -5.82 1.80 -16.58
C ILE A 51 -5.33 3.20 -16.18
N HIS A 52 -4.96 3.34 -14.90
CA HIS A 52 -4.28 4.52 -14.35
C HIS A 52 -3.56 4.22 -13.03
N THR A 53 -2.64 5.09 -12.62
CA THR A 53 -1.94 5.02 -11.31
C THR A 53 -2.52 5.97 -10.24
N ASN A 54 -3.58 6.72 -10.57
CA ASN A 54 -4.16 7.74 -9.68
C ASN A 54 -4.51 7.24 -8.27
N THR A 55 -4.98 5.98 -8.14
CA THR A 55 -5.32 5.38 -6.84
C THR A 55 -4.10 5.31 -5.93
N ILE A 56 -2.99 4.75 -6.43
CA ILE A 56 -1.77 4.56 -5.63
C ILE A 56 -1.07 5.90 -5.39
N GLU A 57 -1.13 6.83 -6.33
CA GLU A 57 -0.62 8.20 -6.17
C GLU A 57 -1.40 8.97 -5.09
N GLY A 58 -2.72 8.85 -5.09
CA GLY A 58 -3.59 9.41 -4.06
C GLY A 58 -3.27 8.85 -2.68
N TYR A 59 -3.09 7.52 -2.57
CA TYR A 59 -2.66 6.85 -1.35
C TYR A 59 -1.34 7.44 -0.82
N PHE A 60 -0.29 7.47 -1.67
CA PHE A 60 1.01 7.98 -1.25
C PHE A 60 1.02 9.48 -0.96
N SER A 61 0.13 10.25 -1.57
CA SER A 61 -0.03 11.67 -1.26
C SER A 61 -0.56 11.89 0.16
N ILE A 62 -1.55 11.10 0.59
CA ILE A 62 -2.07 11.11 1.96
C ILE A 62 -1.00 10.63 2.94
N PHE A 63 -0.33 9.52 2.63
CA PHE A 63 0.76 8.97 3.45
C PHE A 63 1.86 10.03 3.69
N LYS A 64 2.40 10.62 2.63
CA LYS A 64 3.45 11.66 2.72
C LYS A 64 3.02 12.86 3.57
N ARG A 65 1.76 13.30 3.44
CA ARG A 65 1.22 14.39 4.26
C ARG A 65 1.14 13.99 5.74
N GLY A 66 0.68 12.78 6.01
CA GLY A 66 0.64 12.22 7.35
C GLY A 66 2.02 12.10 8.01
N MET A 67 3.04 11.71 7.25
CA MET A 67 4.42 11.68 7.75
C MET A 67 4.94 13.07 8.12
N LYS A 68 4.59 14.10 7.34
CA LYS A 68 4.98 15.49 7.64
C LYS A 68 4.19 16.12 8.79
N GLY A 69 2.93 15.72 8.99
CA GLY A 69 2.03 16.31 9.98
C GLY A 69 1.95 15.52 11.29
N VAL A 70 1.53 14.26 11.21
CA VAL A 70 1.23 13.41 12.37
C VAL A 70 2.48 12.72 12.91
N TYR A 71 3.35 12.22 12.03
CA TYR A 71 4.51 11.40 12.41
C TYR A 71 5.85 12.13 12.18
N GLN A 72 6.00 13.34 12.72
CA GLN A 72 7.20 14.16 12.53
C GLN A 72 8.50 13.50 13.05
N HIS A 73 8.38 12.57 14.00
CA HIS A 73 9.50 11.80 14.56
C HIS A 73 9.42 10.30 14.22
N ALA A 74 9.04 9.99 12.98
CA ALA A 74 8.97 8.60 12.55
C ALA A 74 10.37 8.00 12.35
N SER A 75 10.65 6.90 13.05
CA SER A 75 11.84 6.09 12.82
C SER A 75 11.62 5.09 11.69
N LYS A 76 12.67 4.81 10.91
CA LYS A 76 12.69 3.73 9.89
C LYS A 76 12.19 2.39 10.45
N ARG A 77 12.49 2.09 11.72
CA ARG A 77 12.07 0.87 12.42
C ARG A 77 10.55 0.69 12.44
N HIS A 78 9.77 1.76 12.40
CA HIS A 78 8.31 1.70 12.51
C HIS A 78 7.59 1.95 11.18
N MET A 79 8.33 2.14 10.07
CA MET A 79 7.74 2.42 8.74
C MET A 79 6.69 1.41 8.29
N HIS A 80 6.95 0.12 8.51
CA HIS A 80 5.99 -0.94 8.18
C HIS A 80 4.66 -0.78 8.92
N ARG A 81 4.67 -0.27 10.17
CA ARG A 81 3.45 -0.04 10.94
C ARG A 81 2.68 1.18 10.45
N HIS A 82 3.39 2.26 10.10
CA HIS A 82 2.76 3.42 9.51
C HIS A 82 2.12 3.06 8.17
N LEU A 83 2.84 2.35 7.29
CA LEU A 83 2.26 1.88 6.02
C LEU A 83 1.02 1.00 6.24
N ALA A 84 1.06 0.05 7.18
CA ALA A 84 -0.10 -0.78 7.51
C ALA A 84 -1.30 0.04 8.04
N GLU A 85 -1.04 1.06 8.85
CA GLU A 85 -2.07 1.96 9.36
C GLU A 85 -2.71 2.80 8.25
N PHE A 86 -1.90 3.36 7.35
CA PHE A 86 -2.41 4.14 6.22
C PHE A 86 -3.16 3.26 5.23
N ASP A 87 -2.68 2.05 4.94
CA ASP A 87 -3.39 1.07 4.12
C ASP A 87 -4.76 0.74 4.72
N PHE A 88 -4.80 0.41 6.02
CA PHE A 88 -6.05 0.17 6.73
C PHE A 88 -7.01 1.37 6.61
N ARG A 89 -6.54 2.59 6.84
CA ARG A 89 -7.38 3.80 6.75
C ARG A 89 -7.87 4.06 5.33
N TYR A 90 -7.01 3.89 4.33
CA TYR A 90 -7.35 4.17 2.94
C TYR A 90 -8.37 3.15 2.42
N SER A 91 -8.18 1.87 2.74
CA SER A 91 -9.05 0.78 2.32
C SER A 91 -10.38 0.73 3.09
N ASN A 92 -10.45 1.35 4.28
CA ASN A 92 -11.66 1.42 5.12
C ASN A 92 -12.20 2.84 5.24
N ARG A 93 -12.49 3.48 4.10
CA ARG A 93 -13.00 4.87 4.05
C ARG A 93 -14.45 4.94 3.57
N ALA A 94 -15.12 6.05 3.88
CA ALA A 94 -16.51 6.28 3.50
C ALA A 94 -16.76 6.17 1.99
N ALA A 95 -15.80 6.60 1.16
CA ALA A 95 -15.88 6.47 -0.30
C ALA A 95 -15.92 5.01 -0.81
N LEU A 96 -15.58 4.03 0.04
CA LEU A 96 -15.69 2.60 -0.23
C LEU A 96 -16.86 1.95 0.53
N GLY A 97 -17.80 2.75 1.04
CA GLY A 97 -18.95 2.27 1.80
C GLY A 97 -18.63 1.88 3.24
N VAL A 98 -17.45 2.24 3.75
CA VAL A 98 -17.05 1.98 5.15
C VAL A 98 -17.16 3.27 5.96
N ASP A 99 -18.24 3.38 6.73
CA ASP A 99 -18.42 4.48 7.66
C ASP A 99 -17.50 4.37 8.89
N ASP A 100 -17.51 5.39 9.74
CA ASP A 100 -16.61 5.47 10.88
C ASP A 100 -16.90 4.39 11.93
N ALA A 101 -18.18 4.03 12.12
CA ALA A 101 -18.58 2.96 13.04
C ALA A 101 -18.06 1.61 12.55
N LYS A 102 -18.20 1.32 11.26
CA LYS A 102 -17.70 0.10 10.64
C LYS A 102 -16.18 0.04 10.66
N ARG A 103 -15.49 1.15 10.35
CA ARG A 103 -14.03 1.21 10.46
C ARG A 103 -13.57 0.92 11.88
N ALA A 104 -14.24 1.46 12.90
CA ALA A 104 -13.94 1.17 14.30
C ALA A 104 -14.13 -0.31 14.63
N GLU A 105 -15.23 -0.92 14.19
CA GLU A 105 -15.49 -2.36 14.35
C GLU A 105 -14.37 -3.21 13.72
N LEU A 106 -13.94 -2.88 12.50
CA LEU A 106 -12.86 -3.59 11.80
C LEU A 106 -11.52 -3.45 12.53
N ALA A 107 -11.24 -2.27 13.08
CA ALA A 107 -10.03 -2.05 13.89
C ALA A 107 -10.04 -2.93 15.14
N LEU A 108 -11.18 -3.01 15.85
CA LEU A 108 -11.34 -3.85 17.04
C LEU A 108 -11.16 -5.34 16.72
N LYS A 109 -11.72 -5.82 15.60
CA LYS A 109 -11.50 -7.21 15.16
C LYS A 109 -10.03 -7.52 14.94
N GLY A 110 -9.27 -6.57 14.38
CA GLY A 110 -7.83 -6.71 14.18
C GLY A 110 -6.99 -6.77 15.46
N MET A 111 -7.57 -6.43 16.62
CA MET A 111 -6.93 -6.48 17.93
C MET A 111 -7.13 -7.81 18.67
N VAL A 112 -8.10 -8.63 18.27
CA VAL A 112 -8.39 -9.91 18.94
C VAL A 112 -7.13 -10.79 18.96
N GLY A 113 -6.78 -11.30 20.14
CA GLY A 113 -5.57 -12.11 20.36
C GLY A 113 -4.26 -11.31 20.44
N LYS A 114 -4.28 -9.99 20.22
CA LYS A 114 -3.10 -9.12 20.36
C LYS A 114 -3.17 -8.38 21.69
N ARG A 115 -2.16 -8.58 22.54
CA ARG A 115 -2.06 -7.89 23.83
C ARG A 115 -0.85 -6.96 23.83
N LEU A 116 -1.09 -5.67 24.12
CA LEU A 116 0.00 -4.76 24.44
C LEU A 116 0.48 -5.08 25.85
N THR A 117 1.69 -5.61 25.97
CA THR A 117 2.31 -5.87 27.27
C THR A 117 3.16 -4.66 27.69
N TYR A 118 3.34 -4.46 29.00
CA TYR A 118 4.20 -3.40 29.53
C TYR A 118 5.69 -3.57 29.14
N ARG A 119 6.10 -4.75 28.64
CA ARG A 119 7.43 -4.93 28.04
C ARG A 119 7.51 -4.07 26.77
N GLY A 120 8.45 -3.12 26.77
CA GLY A 120 8.74 -2.27 25.63
C GLY A 120 9.18 -3.09 24.39
N PRO A 121 9.05 -2.54 23.19
CA PRO A 121 9.46 -3.17 21.92
C PRO A 121 10.99 -3.36 21.77
N ASP A 122 11.78 -3.07 22.80
CA ASP A 122 13.24 -2.87 22.77
C ASP A 122 14.07 -4.11 23.15
N ARG A 123 13.48 -5.29 23.29
CA ARG A 123 14.27 -6.54 23.19
C ARG A 123 14.38 -6.96 21.73
N SER A 124 15.49 -6.61 21.11
CA SER A 124 16.07 -7.45 20.07
C SER A 124 16.14 -8.88 20.60
N GLU A 125 15.38 -9.79 19.98
CA GLU A 125 15.68 -11.21 20.10
C GLU A 125 17.12 -11.41 19.62
N GLY A 126 17.89 -12.11 20.45
CA GLY A 126 19.32 -12.29 20.25
C GLY A 126 19.63 -12.83 18.87
N VAL A 127 20.70 -12.27 18.30
CA VAL A 127 21.57 -12.97 17.36
C VAL A 127 21.78 -14.40 17.88
N HIS A 128 21.30 -15.39 17.14
CA HIS A 128 21.68 -16.79 17.34
C HIS A 128 21.96 -17.44 16.00
N ALA A 129 23.26 -17.73 15.83
CA ALA A 129 23.93 -18.66 14.91
C ALA A 129 23.85 -18.36 13.40
#